data_AF-R7EV72-F1
#
_entry.id   AF-R7EV72-F1
#
_cell.length_a   1.000
_cell.length_b   1.000
_cell.length_c   1.000
_cell.angle_alpha   90.00
_cell.angle_beta   90.00
_cell.angle_gamma   90.00
#
_symmetry.space_group_name_H-M   'P 1'
#
loop_
_entity.id
_entity.type
_entity.pdbx_description
1 polymer ?
#
loop_
_entity_poly.entity_id
_entity_poly.type
_entity_poly.pdbx_seq_one_letter_code
_entity_poly.pdbx_strand_id
1 'polypeptide(L)'
;MDNARINQYREGCSGCGGNGYNCPNLLEKIRQTDFAILDAVLYLDVYPDCSEAVKYIAKKNTERRELIDRYESTCGALTMFGIQSGVNTAPWPWQYSGA
;
A
#
# COMPACT_ATOMS: atom_id res chain seq x y z
N MET A 1 18.85 -20.68 16.38
CA MET A 1 17.80 -19.74 15.91
C MET A 1 18.46 -18.88 14.87
N ASP A 2 18.31 -19.28 13.61
CA ASP A 2 19.16 -18.79 12.54
C ASP A 2 18.63 -17.46 12.00
N ASN A 3 19.39 -16.39 12.25
CA ASN A 3 19.10 -15.02 11.85
C ASN A 3 19.02 -14.82 10.31
N ALA A 4 19.15 -15.89 9.51
CA ALA A 4 19.02 -15.90 8.06
C ALA A 4 17.56 -15.78 7.57
N ARG A 5 16.56 -16.21 8.36
CA ARG A 5 15.14 -16.12 7.97
C ARG A 5 14.50 -14.74 8.15
N ILE A 6 15.12 -13.86 8.92
CA ILE A 6 14.62 -12.49 9.13
C ILE A 6 14.92 -11.61 7.91
N ASN A 7 15.98 -11.91 7.15
CA ASN A 7 16.33 -11.17 5.94
C ASN A 7 15.51 -11.58 4.70
N GLN A 8 14.77 -12.68 4.73
CA GLN A 8 14.00 -13.15 3.57
C GLN A 8 12.77 -12.27 3.27
N TYR A 9 12.24 -11.56 4.27
CA TYR A 9 11.20 -10.55 4.07
C TYR A 9 11.76 -9.17 3.66
N ARG A 10 13.09 -9.00 3.61
CA ARG A 10 13.74 -7.81 3.06
C ARG A 10 13.97 -7.91 1.55
N GLU A 11 13.70 -9.07 0.94
CA GLU A 11 13.63 -9.22 -0.52
C GLU A 11 12.24 -8.83 -1.01
N GLY A 12 11.83 -7.60 -0.70
CA GLY A 12 10.71 -6.96 -1.38
C GLY A 12 11.11 -6.69 -2.82
N CYS A 13 10.29 -7.16 -3.77
CA CYS A 13 10.31 -6.88 -5.21
C CYS A 13 11.66 -6.44 -5.80
N SER A 14 12.39 -7.42 -6.37
CA SER A 14 13.63 -7.26 -7.14
C SER A 14 13.47 -6.53 -8.49
N GLY A 15 12.57 -5.55 -8.57
CA GLY A 15 12.26 -4.78 -9.78
C GLY A 15 12.34 -3.26 -9.62
N CYS A 16 12.47 -2.75 -8.39
CA CYS A 16 12.65 -1.31 -8.18
C CYS A 16 14.13 -0.96 -8.31
N GLY A 17 14.65 -1.07 -9.54
CA GLY A 17 15.94 -0.53 -9.93
C GLY A 17 15.98 0.97 -9.62
N GLY A 18 17.06 1.40 -8.96
CA GLY A 18 17.20 2.71 -8.35
C GLY A 18 16.78 3.87 -9.24
N ASN A 19 15.75 4.58 -8.82
CA ASN A 19 15.52 5.96 -9.19
C ASN A 19 15.47 6.80 -7.90
N GLY A 20 15.96 8.04 -7.96
CA GLY A 20 15.99 8.99 -6.84
C GLY A 20 14.62 9.47 -6.33
N TYR A 21 13.60 8.61 -6.38
CA TYR A 21 12.24 8.90 -5.92
C TYR A 21 12.07 8.48 -4.46
N ASN A 22 11.32 9.30 -3.71
CA ASN A 22 11.13 9.13 -2.28
C ASN A 22 9.98 8.16 -1.94
N CYS A 23 10.07 6.93 -2.48
CA CYS A 23 9.06 5.88 -2.32
C CYS A 23 8.74 5.56 -0.85
N PRO A 24 9.72 5.45 0.07
CA PRO A 24 9.42 5.23 1.48
C PRO A 24 8.57 6.34 2.10
N ASN A 25 8.87 7.61 1.80
CA ASN A 25 8.10 8.73 2.35
C ASN A 25 6.70 8.84 1.73
N LEU A 26 6.54 8.52 0.45
CA LEU A 26 5.20 8.45 -0.17
C LEU A 26 4.36 7.35 0.48
N LEU A 27 4.95 6.17 0.68
CA LEU A 27 4.28 5.06 1.36
C LEU A 27 3.90 5.42 2.80
N GLU A 28 4.79 6.08 3.53
CA GLU A 28 4.52 6.54 4.89
C GLU A 28 3.32 7.52 4.93
N LYS A 29 3.27 8.50 4.03
CA LYS A 29 2.14 9.43 3.92
C LYS A 29 0.82 8.73 3.59
N ILE A 30 0.85 7.72 2.73
CA ILE A 30 -0.33 6.88 2.45
C ILE A 30 -0.78 6.19 3.74
N ARG A 31 0.12 5.56 4.48
CA ARG A 31 -0.21 4.86 5.74
C ARG A 31 -0.78 5.81 6.80
N GLN A 32 -0.24 7.01 6.92
CA GLN A 32 -0.76 8.04 7.83
C GLN A 32 -2.17 8.49 7.43
N THR A 33 -2.40 8.69 6.13
CA THR A 33 -3.73 9.04 5.59
C THR A 33 -4.73 7.92 5.83
N ASP A 34 -4.33 6.67 5.63
CA ASP A 34 -5.18 5.49 5.84
C ASP A 34 -5.57 5.36 7.31
N PHE A 35 -4.62 5.56 8.23
CA PHE A 35 -4.91 5.59 9.65
C PHE A 35 -5.90 6.70 10.02
N ALA A 36 -5.72 7.91 9.48
CA ALA A 36 -6.62 9.03 9.73
C ALA A 36 -8.05 8.78 9.23
N ILE A 37 -8.21 8.06 8.11
CA ILE A 37 -9.53 7.64 7.62
C ILE A 37 -10.15 6.61 8.57
N LEU A 38 -9.38 5.59 8.97
CA LEU A 38 -9.86 4.54 9.88
C LEU A 38 -10.31 5.11 11.23
N ASP A 39 -9.54 6.04 11.80
CA ASP A 39 -9.88 6.72 13.05
C ASP A 39 -11.19 7.52 12.93
N ALA A 40 -11.36 8.26 11.84
CA ALA A 40 -12.60 9.01 11.59
C ALA A 40 -13.81 8.09 11.33
N VAL A 41 -13.61 6.93 10.73
CA VAL A 41 -14.67 5.92 10.56
C VAL A 41 -15.07 5.34 11.92
N LEU A 42 -14.11 5.01 12.78
CA LEU A 42 -14.39 4.54 14.14
C LEU A 42 -15.13 5.60 14.97
N TYR A 43 -14.82 6.88 14.76
CA TYR A 43 -15.57 7.98 15.38
C TYR A 43 -17.05 8.00 14.96
N LEU A 44 -17.36 7.67 13.70
CA LEU A 44 -18.74 7.60 13.20
C LEU A 44 -19.55 6.46 13.82
N ASP A 45 -18.90 5.39 14.29
CA ASP A 45 -19.60 4.31 15.02
C ASP A 45 -20.22 4.82 16.34
N VAL A 46 -19.60 5.84 16.95
CA VAL A 46 -20.11 6.50 18.16
C VAL A 46 -21.05 7.67 17.83
N TYR A 47 -20.79 8.38 16.72
CA TYR A 47 -21.53 9.57 16.31
C TYR A 47 -21.97 9.50 14.83
N PRO A 48 -23.03 8.73 14.49
CA PRO A 48 -23.39 8.45 13.10
C PRO A 48 -23.86 9.67 12.30
N ASP A 49 -24.45 10.67 12.97
CA ASP A 49 -25.00 11.86 12.31
C ASP A 49 -23.98 13.01 12.15
N CYS A 50 -22.69 12.77 12.42
CA CYS A 50 -21.66 13.80 12.36
C CYS A 50 -21.26 14.12 10.90
N SER A 51 -21.84 15.20 10.37
CA SER A 51 -21.56 15.65 9.00
C SER A 51 -20.09 16.05 8.76
N GLU A 52 -19.43 16.54 9.79
CA GLU A 52 -18.03 16.97 9.79
C GLU A 52 -17.09 15.77 9.58
N ALA A 53 -17.34 14.67 10.28
CA ALA A 53 -16.55 13.44 10.14
C ALA A 53 -16.68 12.85 8.73
N VAL A 54 -17.89 12.86 8.15
CA VAL A 54 -18.12 12.44 6.76
C VAL A 54 -17.35 13.32 5.77
N LYS A 55 -17.39 14.64 5.93
CA LYS A 55 -16.62 15.59 5.10
C LYS A 55 -15.11 15.37 5.24
N TYR A 56 -14.63 15.11 6.45
CA TYR A 56 -13.23 14.81 6.71
C TYR A 56 -12.77 13.53 5.99
N ILE A 57 -13.54 12.44 6.10
CA ILE A 57 -13.27 11.18 5.41
C ILE A 57 -13.24 11.39 3.89
N ALA A 58 -14.21 12.11 3.32
CA ALA A 58 -14.25 12.39 1.89
C ALA A 58 -13.01 13.16 1.41
N LYS A 59 -12.57 14.17 2.17
CA LYS A 59 -11.33 14.91 1.89
C LYS A 59 -10.11 13.99 1.94
N LYS A 60 -10.00 13.16 2.99
CA LYS A 60 -8.87 12.23 3.15
C LYS A 60 -8.84 11.13 2.10
N ASN A 61 -9.99 10.62 1.66
CA ASN A 61 -10.07 9.68 0.54
C ASN A 61 -9.54 10.29 -0.76
N THR A 62 -9.80 11.57 -1.01
CA THR A 62 -9.25 12.29 -2.17
C THR A 62 -7.73 12.40 -2.08
N GLU A 63 -7.21 12.83 -0.92
CA GLU A 63 -5.76 12.90 -0.65
C GLU A 63 -5.08 11.53 -0.81
N ARG A 64 -5.69 10.47 -0.27
CA ARG A 64 -5.21 9.09 -0.38
C ARG A 64 -5.04 8.67 -1.83
N ARG A 65 -6.06 8.91 -2.66
CA ARG A 65 -6.04 8.55 -4.08
C ARG A 65 -4.91 9.28 -4.81
N GLU A 66 -4.75 10.58 -4.59
CA GLU A 66 -3.65 11.35 -5.19
C GLU A 66 -2.27 10.84 -4.79
N LEU A 67 -2.10 10.42 -3.53
CA LEU A 67 -0.84 9.84 -3.04
C LEU A 67 -0.56 8.47 -3.68
N ILE A 68 -1.59 7.63 -3.84
CA ILE A 68 -1.49 6.34 -4.52
C ILE A 68 -1.12 6.53 -5.98
N ASP A 69 -1.79 7.43 -6.70
CA ASP A 69 -1.49 7.69 -8.12
C ASP A 69 -0.02 8.13 -8.30
N ARG A 70 0.47 9.01 -7.41
CA ARG A 70 1.89 9.42 -7.40
C ARG A 70 2.82 8.25 -7.10
N TYR A 71 2.49 7.43 -6.10
CA TYR A 71 3.29 6.25 -5.76
C TYR A 71 3.33 5.26 -6.92
N GLU A 72 2.18 4.93 -7.51
CA GLU A 72 2.09 3.94 -8.59
C GLU A 72 2.83 4.40 -9.85
N SER A 73 2.81 5.70 -10.16
CA SER A 73 3.56 6.26 -11.29
C SER A 73 5.09 6.23 -11.12
N THR A 74 5.60 6.12 -9.89
CA THR A 74 7.05 6.26 -9.59
C THR A 74 7.69 5.01 -9.01
N CYS A 75 6.98 4.30 -8.15
CA CYS A 75 7.48 3.18 -7.34
C CYS A 75 6.93 1.82 -7.78
N GLY A 76 5.84 1.81 -8.56
CA GLY A 76 5.16 0.62 -9.05
C GLY A 76 3.80 0.38 -8.39
N ALA A 77 3.07 -0.60 -8.91
CA ALA A 77 1.70 -0.91 -8.49
C ALA A 77 1.62 -1.20 -6.98
N LEU A 78 0.82 -0.40 -6.26
CA LEU A 78 0.55 -0.58 -4.83
C LEU A 78 -0.80 -1.26 -4.61
N THR A 79 -1.76 -0.98 -5.49
CA THR A 79 -3.10 -1.54 -5.46
C THR A 79 -3.29 -2.51 -6.63
N MET A 80 -4.30 -3.38 -6.52
CA MET A 80 -4.68 -4.28 -7.62
C MET A 80 -5.07 -3.53 -8.91
N PHE A 81 -5.51 -2.28 -8.78
CA PHE A 81 -5.89 -1.43 -9.91
C PHE A 81 -4.69 -0.83 -10.65
N GLY A 82 -3.53 -0.73 -9.97
CA GLY A 82 -2.29 -0.23 -10.55
C GLY A 82 -1.52 -1.27 -11.37
N ILE A 83 -1.97 -2.53 -11.42
CA ILE A 83 -1.27 -3.62 -12.13
C ILE A 83 -1.52 -3.50 -13.63
N GLN A 84 -0.53 -3.00 -14.39
CA GLN A 84 -0.64 -2.81 -15.84
C GLN A 84 -0.13 -3.99 -16.68
N SER A 85 0.75 -4.85 -16.14
CA SER A 85 1.24 -6.03 -16.85
C SER A 85 1.81 -7.08 -15.90
N GLY A 86 1.62 -8.36 -16.24
CA GLY A 86 2.39 -9.50 -15.73
C GLY A 86 2.37 -9.66 -14.21
N VAL A 87 1.30 -10.23 -13.66
CA VAL A 87 1.42 -10.89 -12.34
C VAL A 87 2.45 -12.00 -12.52
N ASN A 88 3.49 -11.99 -11.68
CA ASN A 88 4.64 -12.89 -11.70
C ASN A 88 4.23 -14.29 -12.20
N THR A 89 4.59 -14.65 -13.44
CA THR A 89 4.29 -15.96 -14.03
C THR A 89 5.20 -17.06 -13.50
N ALA A 90 6.13 -16.69 -12.61
CA ALA A 90 6.96 -17.64 -11.89
C ALA A 90 6.04 -18.62 -11.14
N PRO A 91 6.24 -19.93 -11.34
CA PRO A 91 5.45 -20.92 -10.63
C PRO A 91 5.69 -20.75 -9.13
N TRP A 92 4.62 -20.89 -8.36
CA TRP A 92 4.71 -20.75 -6.91
C TRP A 92 5.70 -21.77 -6.34
N PRO A 93 6.39 -21.49 -5.22
CA PRO A 93 7.39 -22.40 -4.66
C PRO A 93 6.87 -23.83 -4.41
N TRP A 94 5.58 -23.99 -4.11
CA TRP A 94 4.93 -25.30 -3.92
C TRP A 94 4.58 -26.04 -5.20
N GLN A 95 4.64 -25.39 -6.37
CA GLN A 95 4.39 -26.00 -7.66
C GLN A 95 5.56 -26.90 -8.11
N TYR A 96 6.74 -26.72 -7.53
CA TYR A 96 7.94 -27.53 -7.80
C TYR A 96 7.97 -28.88 -7.08
N SER A 97 7.15 -29.10 -6.05
CA SER A 97 7.22 -30.31 -5.20
C SER A 97 6.32 -31.46 -5.65
N GLY A 98 5.84 -31.44 -6.91
CA GLY A 98 4.86 -32.39 -7.44
C GLY A 98 5.30 -33.12 -8.72
N ALA A 99 6.60 -33.28 -8.94
CA ALA A 99 7.16 -34.07 -10.04
C ALA A 99 7.90 -35.30 -9.51
#